data_AF-A0A354IX12-F1
#
_entry.id   AF-A0A354IX12-F1
#
_cell.length_a   1.000
_cell.length_b   1.000
_cell.length_c   1.000
_cell.angle_alpha   90.00
_cell.angle_beta   90.00
_cell.angle_gamma   90.00
#
_symmetry.space_group_name_H-M   'P 1'
#
loop_
_entity.id
_entity.type
_entity.pdbx_description
1 polymer ?
#
loop_
_entity_poly.entity_id
_entity_poly.type
_entity_poly.pdbx_seq_one_letter_code
_entity_poly.pdbx_strand_id
1 'polypeptide(L)'
;MLTLAVLSPSRCRHLATFLITLSFLTACDMDKTKRPGYLEELVPFDPHIASFECQTEASMVPPIDAQADDWFLEARAMEDGFVYVDDVDYKKVVQLTKQAAERHHWKAMLNLASLYVEKHDPPNGENEAVALVSQAIDLGIPAAYDRMGIYYLNGTGVGGNPDRAYAFFQKAAQMGSPHAMAFLGEKMDAGGDNLKPGYWGNIPIATKMFECALAQGYGPAAVEMEYMYELPRGADGKATGSETPATRERVMRALHEGVKGGCMYCANRLWQEFDRPRRLEDTFVPFIDKARGQRYEMLADALSFNPDRRFPNLDKILPLPPAALPPWDGKRESLLAAAMAVVPTPSTPAPTEASRRKGRFFLDSAYVFRPIAETTEALQAPVAGYWQPTAPKEATVVRTFLAGIAPGLYGKGEAFEPPRFPDSMGSKPAEGIVWQRVLTVRNDGGAVAPRTALRLSRQVERPSPQLECDGNKKCAVTGTWQPWLMSGHPLEQEVNQAWRQRWLTAGQPFPDPKRDWMLPLDGSELKWHLLETDTLERK
;
A
#
# COMPACT_ATOMS: atom_id res chain seq x y z
N MET A 1 -6.72 29.95 -55.65
CA MET A 1 -6.87 31.31 -56.23
C MET A 1 -8.00 31.98 -55.47
N LEU A 2 -7.69 32.83 -54.47
CA LEU A 2 -7.82 34.31 -54.53
C LEU A 2 -9.25 34.74 -54.96
N THR A 3 -10.05 35.55 -54.26
CA THR A 3 -9.77 36.58 -53.25
C THR A 3 -11.06 37.23 -52.71
N LEU A 4 -10.97 37.76 -51.47
CA LEU A 4 -11.52 39.04 -50.92
C LEU A 4 -13.03 39.36 -51.07
N ALA A 5 -13.79 39.40 -49.95
CA ALA A 5 -14.05 40.54 -49.04
C ALA A 5 -15.21 41.44 -49.56
N VAL A 6 -16.15 41.93 -48.72
CA VAL A 6 -16.04 43.23 -48.03
C VAL A 6 -17.43 43.61 -47.41
N LEU A 7 -17.40 44.13 -46.17
CA LEU A 7 -18.27 45.11 -45.47
C LEU A 7 -19.67 44.80 -44.85
N SER A 8 -19.74 45.25 -43.59
CA SER A 8 -20.84 45.59 -42.64
C SER A 8 -21.72 46.78 -43.15
N PRO A 9 -22.70 47.42 -42.42
CA PRO A 9 -23.16 47.27 -41.03
C PRO A 9 -24.67 47.46 -40.70
N SER A 10 -25.01 47.27 -39.41
CA SER A 10 -26.02 47.99 -38.60
C SER A 10 -27.54 47.68 -38.71
N ARG A 11 -28.16 47.27 -37.59
CA ARG A 11 -29.16 48.03 -36.79
C ARG A 11 -29.88 47.16 -35.74
N CYS A 12 -30.00 47.71 -34.52
CA CYS A 12 -30.82 47.22 -33.41
C CYS A 12 -32.33 47.35 -33.68
N ARG A 13 -33.15 46.39 -33.22
CA ARG A 13 -34.13 46.52 -32.12
C ARG A 13 -35.25 45.44 -32.13
N HIS A 14 -35.53 44.94 -30.92
CA HIS A 14 -36.82 44.55 -30.32
C HIS A 14 -37.11 43.07 -29.98
N LEU A 15 -37.23 42.88 -28.66
CA LEU A 15 -38.19 42.08 -27.89
C LEU A 15 -38.42 40.61 -28.26
N ALA A 16 -38.01 39.72 -27.35
CA ALA A 16 -38.88 38.65 -26.87
C ALA A 16 -38.45 38.22 -25.46
N THR A 17 -39.35 38.48 -24.51
CA THR A 17 -39.34 38.08 -23.11
C THR A 17 -39.52 36.56 -23.02
N PHE A 18 -38.65 35.84 -22.28
CA PHE A 18 -39.02 34.56 -21.68
C PHE A 18 -38.25 34.34 -20.38
N LEU A 19 -39.00 34.29 -19.28
CA LEU A 19 -38.56 33.83 -17.97
C LEU A 19 -38.29 32.32 -18.03
N ILE A 20 -37.08 31.90 -17.67
CA ILE A 20 -36.82 30.52 -17.25
C ILE A 20 -36.06 30.56 -15.93
N THR A 21 -36.69 29.94 -14.94
CA THR A 21 -36.23 29.68 -13.58
C THR A 21 -34.87 28.97 -13.57
N LEU A 22 -33.87 29.62 -12.97
CA LEU A 22 -32.56 29.01 -12.72
C LEU A 22 -32.64 28.15 -11.45
N SER A 23 -32.63 26.83 -11.64
CA SER A 23 -32.39 25.86 -10.57
C SER A 23 -30.93 25.97 -10.14
N PHE A 24 -30.69 26.33 -8.88
CA PHE A 24 -29.36 26.34 -8.27
C PHE A 24 -28.85 24.90 -8.14
N LEU A 25 -27.97 24.49 -9.06
CA LEU A 25 -27.00 23.43 -8.82
C LEU A 25 -25.78 24.09 -8.17
N THR A 26 -25.61 23.86 -6.87
CA THR A 26 -24.41 24.22 -6.12
C THR A 26 -23.25 23.36 -6.61
N ALA A 27 -22.48 23.90 -7.56
CA ALA A 27 -21.18 23.36 -7.93
C ALA A 27 -20.19 23.70 -6.80
N CYS A 28 -19.49 22.69 -6.31
CA CYS A 28 -18.42 22.82 -5.30
C CYS A 28 -17.39 23.86 -5.73
N ASP A 29 -17.03 24.75 -4.80
CA ASP A 29 -15.99 25.75 -4.96
C ASP A 29 -14.63 25.06 -4.81
N MET A 30 -14.20 24.37 -5.86
CA MET A 30 -12.79 24.03 -6.07
C MET A 30 -12.10 25.31 -6.52
N ASP A 31 -11.05 25.74 -5.84
CA ASP A 31 -10.19 26.84 -6.28
C ASP A 31 -9.75 26.60 -7.74
N LYS A 32 -10.42 27.28 -8.68
CA LYS A 32 -10.30 27.05 -10.13
C LYS A 32 -8.94 27.48 -10.69
N THR A 33 -8.03 27.98 -9.83
CA THR A 33 -6.72 28.48 -10.22
C THR A 33 -5.61 27.44 -10.12
N LYS A 34 -5.78 26.38 -9.31
CA LYS A 34 -4.79 25.30 -9.18
C LYS A 34 -5.04 24.22 -10.23
N ARG A 35 -4.09 24.01 -11.13
CA ARG A 35 -4.15 22.88 -12.07
C ARG A 35 -4.07 21.57 -11.27
N PRO A 36 -4.94 20.58 -11.53
CA PRO A 36 -4.83 19.25 -10.95
C PRO A 36 -3.42 18.68 -11.13
N GLY A 37 -2.85 18.02 -10.11
CA GLY A 37 -1.47 17.53 -10.16
C GLY A 37 -1.19 16.58 -11.35
N TYR A 38 -2.19 15.83 -11.82
CA TYR A 38 -2.02 14.97 -13.00
C TYR A 38 -1.89 15.75 -14.34
N LEU A 39 -2.23 17.04 -14.35
CA LEU A 39 -2.05 17.92 -15.50
C LEU A 39 -0.68 18.60 -15.53
N GLU A 40 0.15 18.45 -14.49
CA GLU A 40 1.52 18.94 -14.47
C GLU A 40 2.36 18.28 -15.58
N GLU A 41 3.32 19.05 -16.09
CA GLU A 41 4.26 18.57 -17.10
C GLU A 41 5.35 17.75 -16.40
N LEU A 42 5.34 16.44 -16.65
CA LEU A 42 6.32 15.51 -16.11
C LEU A 42 7.54 15.42 -17.05
N VAL A 43 8.70 15.15 -16.46
CA VAL A 43 9.91 14.83 -17.24
C VAL A 43 9.62 13.57 -18.07
N PRO A 44 9.88 13.59 -19.40
CA PRO A 44 9.72 12.42 -20.25
C PRO A 44 10.50 11.22 -19.70
N PHE A 45 10.01 10.02 -19.99
CA PHE A 45 10.67 8.80 -19.58
C PHE A 45 12.06 8.67 -20.24
N ASP A 46 13.07 8.42 -19.41
CA ASP A 46 14.43 8.12 -19.83
C ASP A 46 14.78 6.68 -19.43
N PRO A 47 14.80 5.72 -20.38
CA PRO A 47 15.16 4.34 -20.09
C PRO A 47 16.67 4.14 -19.85
N HIS A 48 17.51 5.13 -20.14
CA HIS A 48 18.97 5.00 -20.11
C HIS A 48 19.64 5.72 -18.93
N ILE A 49 18.91 5.89 -17.82
CA ILE A 49 19.49 6.45 -16.60
C ILE A 49 20.72 5.67 -16.14
N ALA A 50 21.74 6.41 -15.67
CA ALA A 50 22.99 5.82 -15.20
C ALA A 50 22.86 5.13 -13.83
N SER A 51 21.91 5.56 -13.00
CA SER A 51 21.69 5.02 -11.66
C SER A 51 20.24 5.13 -11.25
N PHE A 52 19.80 4.14 -10.47
CA PHE A 52 18.51 4.10 -9.80
C PHE A 52 18.73 3.95 -8.30
N GLU A 53 18.12 4.83 -7.52
CA GLU A 53 18.10 4.76 -6.06
C GLU A 53 16.79 4.11 -5.62
N CYS A 54 16.89 3.04 -4.81
CA CYS A 54 15.72 2.38 -4.24
C CYS A 54 15.09 3.30 -3.18
N GLN A 55 13.88 3.78 -3.47
CA GLN A 55 13.03 4.51 -2.54
C GLN A 55 11.87 3.60 -2.12
N THR A 56 11.34 3.77 -0.91
CA THR A 56 10.19 3.00 -0.43
C THR A 56 8.90 3.79 -0.55
N GLU A 57 7.82 3.18 -1.03
CA GLU A 57 6.50 3.84 -1.10
C GLU A 57 6.03 4.31 0.29
N ALA A 58 6.27 3.50 1.33
CA ALA A 58 5.87 3.79 2.69
C ALA A 58 6.50 5.08 3.27
N SER A 59 7.65 5.55 2.74
CA SER A 59 8.28 6.79 3.20
C SER A 59 7.69 8.05 2.54
N MET A 60 6.86 7.89 1.50
CA MET A 60 6.24 9.02 0.79
C MET A 60 4.78 9.26 1.19
N VAL A 61 4.09 8.22 1.67
CA VAL A 61 2.64 8.29 1.93
C VAL A 61 2.31 8.96 3.27
N PRO A 62 1.20 9.71 3.36
CA PRO A 62 0.76 10.32 4.60
C PRO A 62 0.33 9.27 5.64
N PRO A 63 0.35 9.60 6.93
CA PRO A 63 -0.13 8.71 7.98
C PRO A 63 -1.59 8.35 7.77
N ILE A 64 -1.91 7.07 7.98
CA ILE A 64 -3.27 6.55 7.85
C ILE A 64 -4.04 6.72 9.17
N ASP A 65 -5.28 7.16 9.07
CA ASP A 65 -6.23 7.17 10.19
C ASP A 65 -6.67 5.73 10.51
N ALA A 66 -6.49 5.29 11.76
CA ALA A 66 -6.71 3.89 12.13
C ALA A 66 -8.16 3.41 11.95
N GLN A 67 -9.14 4.29 12.18
CA GLN A 67 -10.54 3.98 11.94
C GLN A 67 -10.85 3.88 10.44
N ALA A 68 -10.24 4.74 9.62
CA ALA A 68 -10.34 4.63 8.17
C ALA A 68 -9.70 3.35 7.64
N ASP A 69 -8.55 2.94 8.20
CA ASP A 69 -7.91 1.66 7.89
C ASP A 69 -8.82 0.47 8.23
N ASP A 70 -9.56 0.52 9.34
CA ASP A 70 -10.53 -0.53 9.67
C ASP A 70 -11.66 -0.67 8.67
N TRP A 71 -12.24 0.44 8.22
CA TRP A 71 -13.26 0.39 7.17
C TRP A 71 -12.69 -0.17 5.86
N PHE A 72 -11.47 0.23 5.50
CA PHE A 72 -10.81 -0.28 4.30
C PHE A 72 -10.53 -1.79 4.41
N LEU A 73 -10.01 -2.27 5.54
CA LEU A 73 -9.75 -3.69 5.76
C LEU A 73 -11.03 -4.53 5.83
N GLU A 74 -12.13 -3.97 6.35
CA GLU A 74 -13.46 -4.60 6.28
C GLU A 74 -13.93 -4.72 4.82
N ALA A 75 -13.80 -3.65 4.02
CA ALA A 75 -14.15 -3.69 2.60
C ALA A 75 -13.32 -4.75 1.85
N ARG A 76 -11.99 -4.77 2.05
CA ARG A 76 -11.10 -5.79 1.44
C ARG A 76 -11.45 -7.22 1.85
N ALA A 77 -11.90 -7.44 3.08
CA ALA A 77 -12.32 -8.76 3.54
C ALA A 77 -13.61 -9.25 2.85
N MET A 78 -14.48 -8.33 2.43
CA MET A 78 -15.69 -8.66 1.67
C MET A 78 -15.41 -9.00 0.21
N GLU A 79 -14.30 -8.49 -0.33
CA GLU A 79 -13.78 -8.76 -1.68
C GLU A 79 -12.77 -9.92 -1.71
N ASP A 80 -12.69 -10.73 -0.64
CA ASP A 80 -11.80 -11.89 -0.56
C ASP A 80 -12.13 -12.88 -1.68
N GLY A 81 -11.11 -13.42 -2.36
CA GLY A 81 -11.28 -14.31 -3.53
C GLY A 81 -12.03 -15.64 -3.28
N PHE A 82 -12.40 -15.92 -2.03
CA PHE A 82 -13.27 -17.05 -1.66
C PHE A 82 -14.76 -16.67 -1.58
N VAL A 83 -15.09 -15.39 -1.68
CA VAL A 83 -16.46 -14.89 -1.82
C VAL A 83 -16.79 -14.92 -3.30
N TYR A 84 -17.90 -15.57 -3.65
CA TYR A 84 -18.36 -15.58 -5.04
C TYR A 84 -18.79 -14.17 -5.46
N VAL A 85 -18.47 -13.77 -6.69
CA VAL A 85 -18.66 -12.38 -7.15
C VAL A 85 -20.11 -11.90 -7.00
N ASP A 86 -21.10 -12.78 -7.19
CA ASP A 86 -22.52 -12.43 -7.05
C ASP A 86 -22.98 -12.30 -5.57
N ASP A 87 -22.18 -12.81 -4.62
CA ASP A 87 -22.44 -12.72 -3.18
C ASP A 87 -21.79 -11.48 -2.55
N VAL A 88 -20.94 -10.76 -3.29
CA VAL A 88 -20.27 -9.55 -2.80
C VAL A 88 -21.28 -8.39 -2.71
N ASP A 89 -21.47 -7.85 -1.50
CA ASP A 89 -22.23 -6.62 -1.30
C ASP A 89 -21.40 -5.40 -1.71
N TYR A 90 -21.31 -5.17 -3.03
CA TYR A 90 -20.57 -4.05 -3.61
C TYR A 90 -21.05 -2.68 -3.12
N LYS A 91 -22.33 -2.53 -2.73
CA LYS A 91 -22.82 -1.28 -2.16
C LYS A 91 -22.13 -0.98 -0.84
N LYS A 92 -22.05 -1.98 0.03
CA LYS A 92 -21.35 -1.83 1.32
C LYS A 92 -19.84 -1.72 1.12
N VAL A 93 -19.23 -2.44 0.17
CA VAL A 93 -17.80 -2.28 -0.18
C VAL A 93 -17.49 -0.84 -0.62
N VAL A 94 -18.26 -0.30 -1.56
CA VAL A 94 -18.11 1.08 -2.05
C VAL A 94 -18.32 2.06 -0.89
N GLN A 95 -19.33 1.86 -0.05
CA GLN A 95 -19.61 2.72 1.11
C GLN A 95 -18.42 2.78 2.09
N LEU A 96 -17.92 1.62 2.54
CA LEU A 96 -16.79 1.54 3.47
C LEU A 96 -15.52 2.13 2.86
N THR A 97 -15.23 1.81 1.60
CA THR A 97 -14.06 2.32 0.87
C THR A 97 -14.16 3.85 0.72
N LYS A 98 -15.36 4.39 0.45
CA LYS A 98 -15.60 5.83 0.38
C LYS A 98 -15.42 6.52 1.73
N GLN A 99 -15.93 5.96 2.83
CA GLN A 99 -15.72 6.50 4.17
C GLN A 99 -14.23 6.56 4.54
N ALA A 100 -13.46 5.54 4.16
CA ALA A 100 -12.01 5.54 4.34
C ALA A 100 -11.33 6.60 3.45
N ALA A 101 -11.70 6.68 2.17
CA ALA A 101 -11.15 7.64 1.22
C ALA A 101 -11.42 9.10 1.62
N GLU A 102 -12.61 9.41 2.14
CA GLU A 102 -12.98 10.74 2.64
C GLU A 102 -12.10 11.21 3.82
N ARG A 103 -11.47 10.26 4.53
CA ARG A 103 -10.47 10.50 5.58
C ARG A 103 -9.02 10.40 5.08
N HIS A 104 -8.81 10.53 3.76
CA HIS A 104 -7.51 10.43 3.09
C HIS A 104 -6.80 9.08 3.22
N HIS A 105 -7.56 7.98 3.37
CA HIS A 105 -6.98 6.65 3.28
C HIS A 105 -6.56 6.35 1.82
N TRP A 106 -5.28 6.54 1.50
CA TRP A 106 -4.79 6.54 0.12
C TRP A 106 -5.06 5.22 -0.62
N LYS A 107 -4.91 4.06 0.03
CA LYS A 107 -5.26 2.77 -0.61
C LYS A 107 -6.75 2.67 -0.92
N ALA A 108 -7.59 3.30 -0.09
CA ALA A 108 -9.03 3.29 -0.31
C ALA A 108 -9.41 4.26 -1.43
N MET A 109 -8.73 5.40 -1.56
CA MET A 109 -8.90 6.30 -2.70
C MET A 109 -8.60 5.58 -4.03
N LEU A 110 -7.50 4.82 -4.09
CA LEU A 110 -7.13 4.07 -5.28
C LEU A 110 -8.04 2.86 -5.53
N ASN A 111 -8.49 2.17 -4.47
CA ASN A 111 -9.47 1.08 -4.59
C ASN A 111 -10.82 1.60 -5.07
N LEU A 112 -11.29 2.74 -4.54
CA LEU A 112 -12.53 3.37 -4.95
C LEU A 112 -12.47 3.80 -6.43
N ALA A 113 -11.33 4.33 -6.88
CA ALA A 113 -11.12 4.63 -8.29
C ALA A 113 -11.21 3.38 -9.18
N SER A 114 -10.66 2.23 -8.73
CA SER A 114 -10.84 0.95 -9.42
C SER A 114 -12.31 0.52 -9.47
N LEU A 115 -13.03 0.56 -8.34
CA LEU A 115 -14.45 0.22 -8.27
C LEU A 115 -15.31 1.08 -9.21
N TYR A 116 -14.95 2.35 -9.40
CA TYR A 116 -15.64 3.27 -10.31
C TYR A 116 -15.38 2.93 -11.79
N VAL A 117 -14.15 2.54 -12.15
CA VAL A 117 -13.81 2.05 -13.49
C VAL A 117 -14.49 0.70 -13.78
N GLU A 118 -14.64 -0.13 -12.76
CA GLU A 118 -15.34 -1.43 -12.80
C GLU A 118 -16.87 -1.28 -12.75
N LYS A 119 -17.39 -0.04 -12.67
CA LYS A 119 -18.82 0.31 -12.75
C LYS A 119 -19.66 -0.15 -11.56
N HIS A 120 -19.04 -0.38 -10.40
CA HIS A 120 -19.76 -0.88 -9.22
C HIS A 120 -20.68 0.18 -8.59
N ASP A 121 -20.26 1.45 -8.54
CA ASP A 121 -21.08 2.65 -8.27
C ASP A 121 -20.14 3.87 -8.23
N PRO A 122 -20.20 4.83 -9.17
CA PRO A 122 -21.22 4.97 -10.21
C PRO A 122 -20.93 4.08 -11.45
N PRO A 123 -21.95 3.77 -12.27
CA PRO A 123 -21.79 2.93 -13.47
C PRO A 123 -20.93 3.52 -14.61
N ASN A 124 -20.67 4.83 -14.61
CA ASN A 124 -19.83 5.53 -15.59
C ASN A 124 -18.84 6.43 -14.83
N GLY A 125 -18.05 5.80 -13.96
CA GLY A 125 -17.22 6.48 -12.97
C GLY A 125 -15.81 6.82 -13.42
N GLU A 126 -15.47 6.73 -14.72
CA GLU A 126 -14.09 6.91 -15.18
C GLU A 126 -13.57 8.33 -14.88
N ASN A 127 -14.41 9.36 -14.99
CA ASN A 127 -14.02 10.74 -14.67
C ASN A 127 -13.84 10.93 -13.15
N GLU A 128 -14.73 10.34 -12.35
CA GLU A 128 -14.65 10.32 -10.90
C GLU A 128 -13.42 9.56 -10.41
N ALA A 129 -13.04 8.48 -11.10
CA ALA A 129 -11.82 7.72 -10.85
C ALA A 129 -10.58 8.57 -11.13
N VAL A 130 -10.52 9.28 -12.26
CA VAL A 130 -9.45 10.25 -12.56
C VAL A 130 -9.39 11.34 -11.48
N ALA A 131 -10.53 11.84 -11.01
CA ALA A 131 -10.57 12.84 -9.95
C ALA A 131 -10.08 12.32 -8.59
N LEU A 132 -10.36 11.06 -8.25
CA LEU A 132 -9.83 10.41 -7.04
C LEU A 132 -8.32 10.17 -7.14
N VAL A 133 -7.84 9.69 -8.28
CA VAL A 133 -6.40 9.50 -8.51
C VAL A 133 -5.66 10.83 -8.51
N SER A 134 -6.25 11.89 -9.09
CA SER A 134 -5.72 13.25 -9.01
C SER A 134 -5.58 13.73 -7.57
N GLN A 135 -6.60 13.52 -6.72
CA GLN A 135 -6.52 13.89 -5.30
C GLN A 135 -5.40 13.12 -4.59
N ALA A 136 -5.20 11.84 -4.92
CA ALA A 136 -4.09 11.07 -4.38
C ALA A 136 -2.71 11.54 -4.89
N ILE A 137 -2.61 12.01 -6.14
CA ILE A 137 -1.40 12.68 -6.66
C ILE A 137 -1.12 13.97 -5.87
N ASP A 138 -2.14 14.78 -5.60
CA ASP A 138 -2.00 16.02 -4.81
C ASP A 138 -1.55 15.75 -3.36
N LEU A 139 -1.79 14.54 -2.85
CA LEU A 139 -1.30 14.04 -1.56
C LEU A 139 0.10 13.41 -1.63
N GLY A 140 0.72 13.36 -2.82
CA GLY A 140 2.07 12.80 -3.01
C GLY A 140 2.12 11.28 -3.02
N ILE A 141 1.02 10.59 -3.32
CA ILE A 141 0.95 9.12 -3.27
C ILE A 141 1.65 8.48 -4.49
N PRO A 142 2.71 7.66 -4.33
CA PRO A 142 3.43 7.06 -5.46
C PRO A 142 2.54 6.16 -6.33
N ALA A 143 1.75 5.26 -5.71
CA ALA A 143 0.78 4.41 -6.43
C ALA A 143 -0.29 5.19 -7.21
N ALA A 144 -0.53 6.47 -6.90
CA ALA A 144 -1.47 7.28 -7.69
C ALA A 144 -0.86 7.73 -9.03
N TYR A 145 0.44 8.02 -9.05
CA TYR A 145 1.15 8.27 -10.30
C TYR A 145 1.16 7.02 -11.18
N ASP A 146 1.40 5.84 -10.60
CA ASP A 146 1.30 4.55 -11.29
C ASP A 146 -0.10 4.33 -11.90
N ARG A 147 -1.15 4.51 -11.09
CA ARG A 147 -2.54 4.40 -11.57
C ARG A 147 -2.87 5.38 -12.70
N MET A 148 -2.39 6.62 -12.61
CA MET A 148 -2.57 7.61 -13.67
C MET A 148 -1.80 7.25 -14.94
N GLY A 149 -0.62 6.63 -14.81
CA GLY A 149 0.11 6.03 -15.92
C GLY A 149 -0.73 5.00 -16.66
N ILE A 150 -1.40 4.09 -15.93
CA ILE A 150 -2.34 3.11 -16.50
C ILE A 150 -3.49 3.81 -17.21
N TYR A 151 -4.06 4.87 -16.63
CA TYR A 151 -5.16 5.61 -17.25
C TYR A 151 -4.75 6.29 -18.56
N TYR A 152 -3.56 6.90 -18.62
CA TYR A 152 -3.03 7.45 -19.88
C TYR A 152 -2.69 6.36 -20.90
N LEU A 153 -2.22 5.19 -20.46
CA LEU A 153 -1.92 4.09 -21.36
C LEU A 153 -3.18 3.53 -22.02
N ASN A 154 -4.25 3.38 -21.23
CA ASN A 154 -5.51 2.77 -21.66
C ASN A 154 -6.55 3.78 -22.18
N GLY A 155 -6.34 5.08 -21.96
CA GLY A 155 -7.35 6.11 -22.24
C GLY A 155 -8.54 6.08 -21.27
N THR A 156 -8.33 5.71 -20.00
CA THR A 156 -9.38 5.62 -18.97
C THR A 156 -9.70 7.00 -18.41
N GLY A 157 -10.83 7.59 -18.82
CA GLY A 157 -11.26 8.93 -18.38
C GLY A 157 -10.37 10.09 -18.87
N VAL A 158 -9.30 9.78 -19.61
CA VAL A 158 -8.35 10.73 -20.21
C VAL A 158 -8.04 10.32 -21.65
N GLY A 159 -7.56 11.26 -22.47
CA GLY A 159 -7.06 10.93 -23.81
C GLY A 159 -5.78 10.07 -23.72
N GLY A 160 -5.78 8.91 -24.37
CA GLY A 160 -4.65 7.99 -24.36
C GLY A 160 -3.35 8.65 -24.85
N ASN A 161 -2.27 8.48 -24.09
CA ASN A 161 -0.95 9.03 -24.39
C ASN A 161 0.16 8.17 -23.74
N PRO A 162 0.80 7.27 -24.51
CA PRO A 162 1.86 6.39 -23.99
C PRO A 162 3.07 7.15 -23.43
N ASP A 163 3.54 8.22 -24.08
CA ASP A 163 4.69 8.99 -23.60
C ASP A 163 4.44 9.59 -22.22
N ARG A 164 3.21 10.12 -22.02
CA ARG A 164 2.76 10.61 -20.74
C ARG A 164 2.62 9.49 -19.71
N ALA A 165 2.09 8.33 -20.10
CA ALA A 165 1.99 7.16 -19.23
C ALA A 165 3.36 6.75 -18.68
N TYR A 166 4.38 6.64 -19.55
CA TYR A 166 5.75 6.31 -19.13
C TYR A 166 6.37 7.38 -18.23
N ALA A 167 6.11 8.67 -18.45
CA ALA A 167 6.52 9.73 -17.53
C ALA A 167 5.88 9.58 -16.13
N PHE A 168 4.61 9.18 -16.07
CA PHE A 168 3.91 8.87 -14.82
C PHE A 168 4.51 7.65 -14.10
N PHE A 169 4.76 6.55 -14.82
CA PHE A 169 5.42 5.37 -14.26
C PHE A 169 6.83 5.70 -13.75
N GLN A 170 7.59 6.52 -14.47
CA GLN A 170 8.91 6.98 -14.04
C GLN A 170 8.83 7.74 -12.72
N LYS A 171 7.90 8.69 -12.63
CA LYS A 171 7.69 9.46 -11.40
C LYS A 171 7.28 8.55 -10.24
N ALA A 172 6.38 7.59 -10.48
CA ALA A 172 5.96 6.62 -9.47
C ALA A 172 7.12 5.75 -8.97
N ALA A 173 7.96 5.22 -9.88
CA ALA A 173 9.13 4.41 -9.54
C ALA A 173 10.18 5.21 -8.76
N GLN A 174 10.45 6.46 -9.16
CA GLN A 174 11.33 7.38 -8.42
C GLN A 174 10.80 7.70 -7.01
N MET A 175 9.48 7.64 -6.81
CA MET A 175 8.83 7.85 -5.52
C MET A 175 8.62 6.53 -4.75
N GLY A 176 9.14 5.42 -5.22
CA GLY A 176 9.14 4.17 -4.47
C GLY A 176 8.01 3.19 -4.80
N SER A 177 7.14 3.46 -5.79
CA SER A 177 6.06 2.53 -6.14
C SER A 177 6.61 1.20 -6.66
N PRO A 178 6.37 0.06 -5.97
CA PRO A 178 6.93 -1.23 -6.38
C PRO A 178 6.30 -1.75 -7.68
N HIS A 179 5.04 -1.41 -7.96
CA HIS A 179 4.36 -1.78 -9.20
C HIS A 179 4.99 -1.07 -10.41
N ALA A 180 5.21 0.24 -10.30
CA ALA A 180 5.84 1.02 -11.37
C ALA A 180 7.32 0.61 -11.59
N MET A 181 8.06 0.30 -10.52
CA MET A 181 9.42 -0.25 -10.64
C MET A 181 9.43 -1.57 -11.40
N ALA A 182 8.53 -2.50 -11.06
CA ALA A 182 8.46 -3.78 -11.76
C ALA A 182 8.01 -3.60 -13.22
N PHE A 183 7.03 -2.74 -13.47
CA PHE A 183 6.56 -2.44 -14.83
C PHE A 183 7.68 -1.84 -15.69
N LEU A 184 8.37 -0.80 -15.22
CA LEU A 184 9.48 -0.20 -15.96
C LEU A 184 10.66 -1.15 -16.08
N GLY A 185 10.95 -1.93 -15.03
CA GLY A 185 11.96 -2.98 -15.05
C GLY A 185 11.71 -3.95 -16.19
N GLU A 186 10.48 -4.44 -16.34
CA GLU A 186 10.06 -5.33 -17.45
C GLU A 186 10.23 -4.65 -18.81
N LYS A 187 9.95 -3.35 -18.92
CA LYS A 187 10.17 -2.62 -20.19
C LYS A 187 11.64 -2.34 -20.47
N MET A 188 12.52 -2.35 -19.47
CA MET A 188 13.96 -2.11 -19.61
C MET A 188 14.80 -3.40 -19.58
N ASP A 189 14.15 -4.55 -19.59
CA ASP A 189 14.75 -5.87 -19.43
C ASP A 189 15.39 -6.41 -20.72
N ALA A 190 15.19 -5.69 -21.84
CA ALA A 190 15.55 -6.17 -23.15
C ALA A 190 17.07 -6.18 -23.34
N GLY A 191 17.56 -7.13 -24.15
CA GLY A 191 18.98 -7.13 -24.52
C GLY A 191 19.38 -5.98 -25.43
N GLY A 192 18.42 -5.31 -26.06
CA GLY A 192 18.65 -4.14 -26.90
C GLY A 192 17.34 -3.38 -27.14
N ASP A 193 17.47 -2.11 -27.50
CA ASP A 193 16.30 -1.22 -27.67
C ASP A 193 15.44 -1.62 -28.86
N ASN A 194 14.13 -1.44 -28.71
CA ASN A 194 13.13 -1.62 -29.76
C ASN A 194 13.08 -3.03 -30.37
N LEU A 195 13.65 -4.04 -29.71
CA LEU A 195 13.46 -5.45 -30.11
C LEU A 195 11.96 -5.81 -30.13
N LYS A 196 11.18 -5.17 -29.25
CA LYS A 196 9.73 -5.11 -29.26
C LYS A 196 9.30 -3.66 -29.06
N PRO A 197 8.21 -3.18 -29.70
CA PRO A 197 7.72 -1.83 -29.47
C PRO A 197 7.45 -1.57 -27.98
N GLY A 198 8.01 -0.47 -27.45
CA GLY A 198 7.89 -0.11 -26.03
C GLY A 198 8.81 -0.88 -25.08
N TYR A 199 9.91 -1.46 -25.58
CA TYR A 199 10.95 -2.09 -24.77
C TYR A 199 12.33 -1.50 -25.07
N TRP A 200 13.16 -1.44 -24.02
CA TRP A 200 14.47 -0.82 -23.98
C TRP A 200 15.49 -1.72 -23.26
N GLY A 201 16.77 -1.48 -23.52
CA GLY A 201 17.86 -2.15 -22.84
C GLY A 201 18.44 -1.32 -21.71
N ASN A 202 18.18 -1.74 -20.48
CA ASN A 202 18.88 -1.29 -19.28
C ASN A 202 18.81 -2.33 -18.15
N ILE A 203 19.26 -3.55 -18.45
CA ILE A 203 19.20 -4.71 -17.54
C ILE A 203 19.75 -4.42 -16.13
N PRO A 204 20.89 -3.72 -15.95
CA PRO A 204 21.38 -3.41 -14.59
C PRO A 204 20.42 -2.55 -13.77
N ILE A 205 19.73 -1.59 -14.39
CA ILE A 205 18.73 -0.74 -13.72
C ILE A 205 17.44 -1.52 -13.50
N ALA A 206 16.98 -2.28 -14.50
CA ALA A 206 15.82 -3.17 -14.35
C ALA A 206 15.99 -4.14 -13.17
N THR A 207 17.16 -4.77 -13.05
CA THR A 207 17.48 -5.68 -11.94
C THR A 207 17.36 -4.98 -10.58
N LYS A 208 17.89 -3.75 -10.44
CA LYS A 208 17.76 -2.96 -9.20
C LYS A 208 16.32 -2.59 -8.88
N MET A 209 15.52 -2.27 -9.91
CA MET A 209 14.09 -1.98 -9.74
C MET A 209 13.33 -3.22 -9.25
N PHE A 210 13.60 -4.40 -9.82
CA PHE A 210 12.99 -5.64 -9.36
C PHE A 210 13.39 -6.01 -7.93
N GLU A 211 14.68 -5.89 -7.58
CA GLU A 211 15.18 -6.10 -6.23
C GLU A 211 14.47 -5.19 -5.21
N CYS A 212 14.35 -3.89 -5.54
CA CYS A 212 13.67 -2.91 -4.70
C CYS A 212 12.16 -3.19 -4.57
N ALA A 213 11.50 -3.59 -5.65
CA ALA A 213 10.07 -3.96 -5.62
C ALA A 213 9.83 -5.21 -4.76
N LEU A 214 10.67 -6.25 -4.93
CA LEU A 214 10.59 -7.48 -4.14
C LEU A 214 10.84 -7.21 -2.65
N ALA A 215 11.81 -6.34 -2.32
CA ALA A 215 12.14 -5.95 -0.95
C ALA A 215 11.00 -5.20 -0.23
N GLN A 216 10.11 -4.55 -0.99
CA GLN A 216 8.86 -3.94 -0.53
C GLN A 216 7.67 -4.92 -0.51
N GLY A 217 7.91 -6.21 -0.77
CA GLY A 217 6.90 -7.27 -0.72
C GLY A 217 6.09 -7.48 -2.00
N TYR A 218 6.48 -6.86 -3.13
CA TYR A 218 5.88 -7.14 -4.43
C TYR A 218 6.48 -8.41 -5.04
N GLY A 219 5.92 -9.55 -4.66
CA GLY A 219 6.38 -10.88 -5.08
C GLY A 219 6.53 -11.08 -6.59
N PRO A 220 5.64 -10.58 -7.46
CA PRO A 220 5.74 -10.79 -8.90
C PRO A 220 7.04 -10.30 -9.55
N ALA A 221 7.75 -9.32 -8.94
CA ALA A 221 9.06 -8.89 -9.42
C ALA A 221 10.10 -10.03 -9.48
N ALA A 222 9.95 -11.06 -8.64
CA ALA A 222 10.86 -12.20 -8.61
C ALA A 222 10.82 -13.06 -9.89
N VAL A 223 9.76 -12.98 -10.70
CA VAL A 223 9.66 -13.71 -11.98
C VAL A 223 10.75 -13.24 -12.94
N GLU A 224 10.88 -11.92 -13.12
CA GLU A 224 11.89 -11.38 -14.04
C GLU A 224 13.31 -11.53 -13.49
N MET A 225 13.45 -11.54 -12.16
CA MET A 225 14.74 -11.78 -11.51
C MET A 225 15.30 -13.17 -11.80
N GLU A 226 14.45 -14.17 -12.07
CA GLU A 226 14.91 -15.49 -12.51
C GLU A 226 15.79 -15.36 -13.76
N TYR A 227 15.27 -14.74 -14.82
CA TYR A 227 16.00 -14.56 -16.08
C TYR A 227 17.27 -13.73 -15.88
N MET A 228 17.20 -12.70 -15.05
CA MET A 228 18.35 -11.80 -14.79
C MET A 228 19.46 -12.45 -13.96
N TYR A 229 19.11 -13.35 -13.06
CA TYR A 229 20.08 -13.99 -12.17
C TYR A 229 20.65 -15.28 -12.75
N GLU A 230 19.87 -16.05 -13.51
CA GLU A 230 20.30 -17.33 -14.10
C GLU A 230 21.51 -17.12 -15.01
N LEU A 231 21.41 -16.15 -15.92
CA LEU A 231 22.47 -15.78 -16.85
C LEU A 231 22.70 -14.26 -16.80
N PRO A 232 23.65 -13.78 -15.96
CA PRO A 232 23.92 -12.36 -15.82
C PRO A 232 24.24 -11.70 -17.16
N ARG A 233 23.66 -10.52 -17.42
CA ARG A 233 23.81 -9.76 -18.67
C ARG A 233 24.25 -8.32 -18.41
N GLY A 234 24.99 -7.78 -19.37
CA GLY A 234 25.34 -6.36 -19.43
C GLY A 234 24.19 -5.53 -19.99
N ALA A 235 24.36 -4.20 -20.01
CA ALA A 235 23.37 -3.29 -20.59
C ALA A 235 23.14 -3.51 -22.10
N ASP A 236 24.10 -4.14 -22.80
CA ASP A 236 23.99 -4.53 -24.21
C ASP A 236 23.36 -5.91 -24.42
N GLY A 237 22.75 -6.48 -23.37
CA GLY A 237 22.09 -7.78 -23.41
C GLY A 237 23.02 -8.98 -23.48
N LYS A 238 24.32 -8.78 -23.64
CA LYS A 238 25.27 -9.89 -23.75
C LYS A 238 25.50 -10.51 -22.38
N ALA A 239 25.59 -11.84 -22.38
CA ALA A 239 25.94 -12.58 -21.18
C ALA A 239 27.32 -12.13 -20.67
N THR A 240 27.39 -11.72 -19.41
CA THR A 240 28.62 -11.34 -18.72
C THR A 240 29.19 -12.49 -17.90
N GLY A 241 28.44 -13.59 -17.76
CA GLY A 241 28.86 -14.82 -17.11
C GLY A 241 28.10 -16.03 -17.66
N SER A 242 28.31 -17.17 -17.04
CA SER A 242 27.54 -18.40 -17.29
C SER A 242 26.66 -18.71 -16.10
N GLU A 243 25.73 -19.63 -16.31
CA GLU A 243 25.00 -20.27 -15.24
C GLU A 243 25.96 -21.03 -14.30
N THR A 244 25.75 -20.93 -13.00
CA THR A 244 26.55 -21.56 -11.95
C THR A 244 25.65 -22.05 -10.82
N PRO A 245 26.11 -22.96 -9.94
CA PRO A 245 25.35 -23.34 -8.75
C PRO A 245 24.95 -22.14 -7.88
N ALA A 246 25.80 -21.10 -7.80
CA ALA A 246 25.51 -19.90 -7.04
C ALA A 246 24.41 -19.04 -7.69
N THR A 247 24.37 -18.92 -9.02
CA THR A 247 23.28 -18.21 -9.71
C THR A 247 21.96 -18.97 -9.57
N ARG A 248 21.98 -20.30 -9.68
CA ARG A 248 20.81 -21.16 -9.43
C ARG A 248 20.28 -21.00 -8.01
N GLU A 249 21.16 -20.99 -7.00
CA GLU A 249 20.75 -20.76 -5.62
C GLU A 249 20.12 -19.37 -5.44
N ARG A 250 20.69 -18.33 -6.09
CA ARG A 250 20.14 -16.97 -6.06
C ARG A 250 18.75 -16.91 -6.69
N VAL A 251 18.54 -17.57 -7.83
CA VAL A 251 17.22 -17.70 -8.47
C VAL A 251 16.23 -18.39 -7.53
N MET A 252 16.60 -19.54 -6.95
CA MET A 252 15.73 -20.28 -6.02
C MET A 252 15.30 -19.40 -4.83
N ARG A 253 16.25 -18.65 -4.25
CA ARG A 253 15.98 -17.72 -3.14
C ARG A 253 15.05 -16.59 -3.57
N ALA A 254 15.29 -15.96 -4.73
CA ALA A 254 14.44 -14.89 -5.25
C ALA A 254 13.01 -15.37 -5.50
N LEU A 255 12.84 -16.50 -6.18
CA LEU A 255 11.53 -17.11 -6.40
C LEU A 255 10.83 -17.45 -5.08
N HIS A 256 11.57 -17.99 -4.10
CA HIS A 256 11.02 -18.34 -2.80
C HIS A 256 10.54 -17.11 -2.01
N GLU A 257 11.32 -16.02 -1.98
CA GLU A 257 10.85 -14.74 -1.43
C GLU A 257 9.68 -14.17 -2.24
N GLY A 258 9.67 -14.37 -3.57
CA GLY A 258 8.53 -14.08 -4.43
C GLY A 258 7.25 -14.77 -3.96
N VAL A 259 7.32 -16.06 -3.60
CA VAL A 259 6.18 -16.80 -3.03
C VAL A 259 5.73 -16.20 -1.70
N LYS A 260 6.67 -15.82 -0.81
CA LYS A 260 6.33 -15.10 0.44
C LYS A 260 5.56 -13.80 0.13
N GLY A 261 5.98 -13.10 -0.91
CA GLY A 261 5.39 -11.88 -1.46
C GLY A 261 4.14 -12.07 -2.34
N GLY A 262 3.59 -13.29 -2.46
CA GLY A 262 2.33 -13.54 -3.18
C GLY A 262 2.47 -13.90 -4.67
N CYS A 263 3.65 -14.28 -5.14
CA CYS A 263 3.90 -14.62 -6.55
C CYS A 263 3.44 -16.05 -6.90
N MET A 264 2.28 -16.18 -7.54
CA MET A 264 1.77 -17.46 -8.06
C MET A 264 2.74 -18.10 -9.06
N TYR A 265 3.28 -17.32 -10.01
CA TYR A 265 4.20 -17.82 -11.03
C TYR A 265 5.49 -18.37 -10.42
N CYS A 266 6.01 -17.74 -9.37
CA CYS A 266 7.19 -18.19 -8.65
C CYS A 266 6.94 -19.54 -7.96
N ALA A 267 5.75 -19.71 -7.36
CA ALA A 267 5.37 -20.98 -6.75
C ALA A 267 5.24 -22.10 -7.81
N ASN A 268 4.60 -21.81 -8.94
CA ASN A 268 4.50 -22.75 -10.07
C ASN A 268 5.88 -23.11 -10.64
N ARG A 269 6.78 -22.13 -10.75
CA ARG A 269 8.14 -22.36 -11.23
C ARG A 269 8.92 -23.28 -10.30
N LEU A 270 8.88 -23.01 -8.99
CA LEU A 270 9.51 -23.86 -7.98
C LEU A 270 8.90 -25.27 -7.96
N TRP A 271 7.58 -25.39 -8.13
CA TRP A 271 6.93 -26.70 -8.29
C TRP A 271 7.52 -27.48 -9.48
N GLN A 272 7.62 -26.86 -10.65
CA GLN A 272 8.19 -27.50 -11.84
C GLN A 272 9.64 -27.93 -11.64
N GLU A 273 10.47 -27.09 -11.04
CA GLU A 273 11.88 -27.38 -10.78
C GLU A 273 12.07 -28.55 -9.79
N PHE A 274 11.22 -28.68 -8.77
CA PHE A 274 11.33 -29.76 -7.78
C PHE A 274 10.61 -31.06 -8.17
N ASP A 275 9.46 -31.01 -8.85
CA ASP A 275 8.65 -32.20 -9.19
C ASP A 275 8.92 -32.74 -10.61
N ARG A 276 9.07 -31.85 -11.60
CA ARG A 276 9.12 -32.22 -13.03
C ARG A 276 10.20 -31.47 -13.81
N PRO A 277 11.47 -31.54 -13.37
CA PRO A 277 12.52 -30.82 -14.05
C PRO A 277 12.76 -31.37 -15.46
N ARG A 278 13.08 -30.47 -16.40
CA ARG A 278 13.40 -30.86 -17.78
C ARG A 278 14.67 -31.73 -17.85
N ARG A 279 15.69 -31.39 -17.06
CA ARG A 279 16.96 -32.11 -16.92
C ARG A 279 17.46 -31.97 -15.48
N LEU A 280 17.83 -33.09 -14.84
CA LEU A 280 18.27 -33.09 -13.42
C LEU A 280 19.57 -32.31 -13.19
N GLU A 281 20.47 -32.30 -14.16
CA GLU A 281 21.75 -31.57 -14.12
C GLU A 281 21.60 -30.04 -14.07
N ASP A 282 20.41 -29.52 -14.40
CA ASP A 282 20.10 -28.08 -14.45
C ASP A 282 19.22 -27.61 -13.27
N THR A 283 18.92 -28.48 -12.30
CA THR A 283 17.99 -28.18 -11.20
C THR A 283 18.66 -27.62 -9.95
N PHE A 284 17.85 -27.10 -9.02
CA PHE A 284 18.31 -26.62 -7.71
C PHE A 284 18.88 -27.72 -6.80
N VAL A 285 18.43 -28.97 -6.98
CA VAL A 285 18.88 -30.15 -6.22
C VAL A 285 19.00 -31.34 -7.17
N PRO A 286 20.03 -32.20 -7.05
CA PRO A 286 20.34 -33.24 -8.05
C PRO A 286 19.40 -34.46 -8.00
N PHE A 287 18.14 -34.27 -7.59
CA PHE A 287 17.12 -35.30 -7.47
C PHE A 287 15.72 -34.67 -7.54
N ILE A 288 14.70 -35.49 -7.81
CA ILE A 288 13.31 -35.04 -7.78
C ILE A 288 12.83 -34.96 -6.32
N ASP A 289 12.49 -33.76 -5.86
CA ASP A 289 11.88 -33.51 -4.54
C ASP A 289 10.37 -33.29 -4.69
N LYS A 290 9.67 -34.37 -5.02
CA LYS A 290 8.22 -34.37 -5.28
C LYS A 290 7.41 -33.80 -4.12
N ALA A 291 7.79 -34.11 -2.89
CA ALA A 291 7.09 -33.61 -1.70
C ALA A 291 7.18 -32.08 -1.60
N ARG A 292 8.35 -31.50 -1.90
CA ARG A 292 8.53 -30.05 -1.94
C ARG A 292 7.77 -29.41 -3.08
N GLY A 293 7.85 -30.02 -4.27
CA GLY A 293 7.10 -29.58 -5.44
C GLY A 293 5.59 -29.50 -5.16
N GLN A 294 5.00 -30.55 -4.58
CA GLN A 294 3.58 -30.58 -4.23
C GLN A 294 3.16 -29.50 -3.23
N ARG A 295 4.03 -29.15 -2.26
CA ARG A 295 3.76 -28.04 -1.34
C ARG A 295 3.76 -26.68 -2.06
N TYR A 296 4.66 -26.47 -3.03
CA TYR A 296 4.64 -25.28 -3.88
C TYR A 296 3.43 -25.21 -4.80
N GLU A 297 2.99 -26.34 -5.37
CA GLU A 297 1.77 -26.44 -6.17
C GLU A 297 0.54 -25.97 -5.36
N MET A 298 0.39 -26.44 -4.12
CA MET A 298 -0.71 -26.02 -3.23
C MET A 298 -0.72 -24.51 -2.95
N LEU A 299 0.47 -23.90 -2.83
CA LEU A 299 0.64 -22.46 -2.66
C LEU A 299 0.32 -21.70 -3.95
N ALA A 300 0.77 -22.20 -5.10
CA ALA A 300 0.45 -21.62 -6.40
C ALA A 300 -1.07 -21.59 -6.62
N ASP A 301 -1.76 -22.70 -6.36
CA ASP A 301 -3.21 -22.76 -6.41
C ASP A 301 -3.84 -21.72 -5.48
N ALA A 302 -3.35 -21.60 -4.24
CA ALA A 302 -3.90 -20.65 -3.27
C ALA A 302 -3.71 -19.18 -3.70
N LEU A 303 -2.57 -18.85 -4.32
CA LEU A 303 -2.26 -17.52 -4.86
C LEU A 303 -3.05 -17.21 -6.13
N SER A 304 -3.38 -18.23 -6.93
CA SER A 304 -4.23 -18.08 -8.10
C SER A 304 -5.64 -17.61 -7.75
N PHE A 305 -6.21 -18.13 -6.66
CA PHE A 305 -7.55 -17.72 -6.19
C PHE A 305 -7.56 -16.37 -5.47
N ASN A 306 -6.50 -16.03 -4.73
CA ASN A 306 -6.41 -14.74 -4.05
C ASN A 306 -4.97 -14.19 -4.12
N PRO A 307 -4.69 -13.22 -5.02
CA PRO A 307 -3.36 -12.64 -5.19
C PRO A 307 -2.95 -11.69 -4.05
N ASP A 308 -3.86 -11.33 -3.14
CA ASP A 308 -3.54 -10.57 -1.92
C ASP A 308 -2.96 -11.45 -0.81
N ARG A 309 -3.01 -12.78 -0.95
CA ARG A 309 -2.40 -13.69 0.01
C ARG A 309 -0.88 -13.50 0.05
N ARG A 310 -0.34 -13.60 1.26
CA ARG A 310 1.09 -13.55 1.55
C ARG A 310 1.44 -14.72 2.46
N PHE A 311 2.65 -15.24 2.30
CA PHE A 311 3.15 -16.39 3.05
C PHE A 311 4.47 -16.06 3.76
N PRO A 312 4.49 -15.07 4.68
CA PRO A 312 5.73 -14.62 5.31
C PRO A 312 6.42 -15.70 6.15
N ASN A 313 5.66 -16.69 6.61
CA ASN A 313 6.15 -17.81 7.40
C ASN A 313 6.39 -19.07 6.56
N LEU A 314 6.59 -18.94 5.25
CA LEU A 314 6.79 -20.05 4.31
C LEU A 314 7.89 -21.03 4.74
N ASP A 315 8.97 -20.53 5.36
CA ASP A 315 10.08 -21.34 5.86
C ASP A 315 9.64 -22.38 6.91
N LYS A 316 8.48 -22.18 7.56
CA LYS A 316 7.87 -23.14 8.49
C LYS A 316 7.50 -24.45 7.82
N ILE A 317 7.09 -24.40 6.55
CA ILE A 317 6.60 -25.56 5.81
C ILE A 317 7.52 -25.95 4.65
N LEU A 318 8.35 -25.02 4.18
CA LEU A 318 9.17 -25.14 2.98
C LEU A 318 10.56 -24.51 3.20
N PRO A 319 11.33 -24.93 4.22
CA PRO A 319 12.70 -24.43 4.37
C PRO A 319 13.52 -24.85 3.15
N LEU A 320 14.25 -23.92 2.54
CA LEU A 320 15.01 -24.20 1.31
C LEU A 320 16.04 -25.33 1.51
N PRO A 321 16.33 -26.14 0.47
CA PRO A 321 17.41 -27.12 0.49
C PRO A 321 18.73 -26.50 0.97
N PRO A 322 19.58 -27.26 1.69
CA PRO A 322 19.49 -28.69 1.94
C PRO A 322 18.58 -29.10 3.13
N ALA A 323 17.82 -28.17 3.72
CA ALA A 323 16.96 -28.48 4.86
C ALA A 323 15.85 -29.49 4.48
N ALA A 324 15.66 -30.50 5.33
CA ALA A 324 14.59 -31.48 5.19
C ALA A 324 13.21 -30.81 5.38
N LEU A 325 12.20 -31.32 4.69
CA LEU A 325 10.84 -30.84 4.89
C LEU A 325 10.32 -31.24 6.28
N PRO A 326 9.69 -30.32 7.02
CA PRO A 326 9.06 -30.64 8.29
C PRO A 326 7.83 -31.55 8.08
N PRO A 327 7.45 -32.35 9.09
CA PRO A 327 6.23 -33.16 9.06
C PRO A 327 4.99 -32.32 8.75
N TRP A 328 3.99 -32.95 8.14
CA TRP A 328 2.73 -32.32 7.76
C TRP A 328 1.60 -33.35 7.81
N ASP A 329 0.41 -32.92 8.20
CA ASP A 329 -0.77 -33.76 8.42
C ASP A 329 -1.50 -34.20 7.13
N GLY A 330 -0.99 -33.81 5.96
CA GLY A 330 -1.58 -34.14 4.67
C GLY A 330 -2.73 -33.22 4.23
N LYS A 331 -3.12 -32.22 5.04
CA LYS A 331 -4.24 -31.31 4.73
C LYS A 331 -3.77 -30.00 4.13
N ARG A 332 -4.33 -29.60 3.00
CA ARG A 332 -3.94 -28.36 2.30
C ARG A 332 -4.14 -27.14 3.18
N GLU A 333 -5.24 -27.07 3.90
CA GLU A 333 -5.64 -25.93 4.72
C GLU A 333 -4.67 -25.71 5.89
N SER A 334 -4.20 -26.79 6.53
CA SER A 334 -3.22 -26.71 7.62
C SER A 334 -1.86 -26.21 7.11
N LEU A 335 -1.45 -26.63 5.90
CA LEU A 335 -0.21 -26.22 5.26
C LEU A 335 -0.25 -24.72 4.94
N LEU A 336 -1.30 -24.27 4.25
CA LEU A 336 -1.48 -22.87 3.89
C LEU A 336 -1.58 -22.00 5.13
N ALA A 337 -2.37 -22.44 6.12
CA ALA A 337 -2.45 -21.80 7.42
C ALA A 337 -1.04 -21.61 7.98
N ALA A 338 -0.25 -22.66 8.18
CA ALA A 338 1.09 -22.57 8.77
C ALA A 338 2.04 -21.56 8.10
N ALA A 339 1.88 -21.29 6.80
CA ALA A 339 2.69 -20.30 6.08
C ALA A 339 2.18 -18.85 6.14
N MET A 340 0.89 -18.64 6.45
CA MET A 340 0.27 -17.31 6.52
C MET A 340 0.85 -16.46 7.67
N ALA A 341 0.64 -15.14 7.59
CA ALA A 341 0.89 -14.24 8.72
C ALA A 341 -0.01 -14.59 9.91
N VAL A 342 0.46 -14.28 11.12
CA VAL A 342 -0.32 -14.37 12.36
C VAL A 342 -0.56 -12.99 12.95
N VAL A 343 -1.72 -12.80 13.55
CA VAL A 343 -2.06 -11.59 14.29
C VAL A 343 -2.53 -12.00 15.69
N PRO A 344 -1.98 -11.41 16.77
CA PRO A 344 -2.48 -11.67 18.11
C PRO A 344 -3.95 -11.26 18.22
N THR A 345 -4.74 -12.01 19.00
CA THR A 345 -6.09 -11.58 19.36
C THR A 345 -6.04 -10.19 20.02
N PRO A 346 -6.75 -9.18 19.49
CA PRO A 346 -6.74 -7.84 20.08
C PRO A 346 -7.25 -7.85 21.52
N SER A 347 -6.58 -7.13 22.41
CA SER A 347 -7.11 -6.86 23.75
C SER A 347 -8.35 -5.98 23.66
N THR A 348 -9.32 -6.18 24.56
CA THR A 348 -10.45 -5.26 24.68
C THR A 348 -9.96 -3.94 25.28
N PRO A 349 -10.07 -2.81 24.56
CA PRO A 349 -9.64 -1.51 25.05
C PRO A 349 -10.47 -1.06 26.26
N ALA A 350 -9.82 -0.43 27.24
CA ALA A 350 -10.53 0.19 28.35
C ALA A 350 -11.28 1.46 27.90
N PRO A 351 -12.44 1.79 28.51
CA PRO A 351 -13.16 3.03 28.20
C PRO A 351 -12.30 4.28 28.42
N THR A 352 -12.32 5.20 27.47
CA THR A 352 -11.59 6.48 27.53
C THR A 352 -12.53 7.63 27.90
N GLU A 353 -12.00 8.82 28.18
CA GLU A 353 -12.85 10.01 28.35
C GLU A 353 -13.63 10.32 27.06
N ALA A 354 -12.98 10.19 25.91
CA ALA A 354 -13.59 10.43 24.61
C ALA A 354 -14.73 9.44 24.30
N SER A 355 -14.63 8.18 24.74
CA SER A 355 -15.68 7.18 24.55
C SER A 355 -16.91 7.38 25.44
N ARG A 356 -16.86 8.31 26.41
CA ARG A 356 -18.00 8.70 27.25
C ARG A 356 -18.73 9.93 26.72
N ARG A 357 -18.17 10.63 25.74
CA ARG A 357 -18.78 11.80 25.10
C ARG A 357 -19.88 11.36 24.13
N LYS A 358 -20.64 12.33 23.60
CA LYS A 358 -21.72 12.09 22.62
C LYS A 358 -21.55 12.98 21.40
N GLY A 359 -22.23 12.63 20.31
CA GLY A 359 -22.21 13.42 19.06
C GLY A 359 -20.80 13.49 18.46
N ARG A 360 -20.44 14.65 17.91
CA ARG A 360 -19.15 14.86 17.21
C ARG A 360 -17.92 14.64 18.07
N PHE A 361 -18.03 14.67 19.40
CA PHE A 361 -16.89 14.49 20.31
C PHE A 361 -16.70 13.05 20.80
N PHE A 362 -17.57 12.12 20.38
CA PHE A 362 -17.44 10.70 20.68
C PHE A 362 -16.29 10.08 19.88
N LEU A 363 -15.51 9.22 20.54
CA LEU A 363 -14.53 8.34 19.91
C LEU A 363 -14.67 6.95 20.54
N ASP A 364 -14.77 5.91 19.71
CA ASP A 364 -14.82 4.53 20.20
C ASP A 364 -13.57 4.20 21.04
N SER A 365 -13.72 3.42 22.12
CA SER A 365 -12.62 3.06 23.02
C SER A 365 -11.47 2.32 22.34
N ALA A 366 -11.71 1.73 21.16
CA ALA A 366 -10.67 1.14 20.30
C ALA A 366 -9.66 2.14 19.74
N TYR A 367 -9.92 3.45 19.88
CA TYR A 367 -9.03 4.47 19.37
C TYR A 367 -8.70 5.55 20.42
N VAL A 368 -7.58 6.21 20.19
CA VAL A 368 -7.19 7.47 20.82
C VAL A 368 -6.82 8.49 19.75
N PHE A 369 -6.79 9.75 20.14
CA PHE A 369 -6.46 10.87 19.26
C PHE A 369 -4.94 11.07 19.13
N ARG A 370 -4.49 11.35 17.91
CA ARG A 370 -3.13 11.76 17.58
C ARG A 370 -3.16 13.01 16.71
N PRO A 371 -2.87 14.21 17.25
CA PRO A 371 -2.72 15.42 16.45
C PRO A 371 -1.59 15.26 15.41
N ILE A 372 -1.77 15.85 14.24
CA ILE A 372 -0.73 15.92 13.20
C ILE A 372 -0.45 17.37 12.82
N ALA A 373 0.60 17.60 12.02
CA ALA A 373 1.00 18.95 11.60
C ALA A 373 0.04 19.61 10.60
N GLU A 374 -0.94 18.88 10.06
CA GLU A 374 -1.93 19.41 9.13
C GLU A 374 -2.88 20.39 9.84
N THR A 375 -2.95 21.61 9.32
CA THR A 375 -3.79 22.68 9.85
C THR A 375 -4.52 23.42 8.75
N THR A 376 -5.64 24.06 9.05
CA THR A 376 -6.38 24.91 8.12
C THR A 376 -7.01 26.14 8.81
N GLU A 377 -7.05 27.25 8.09
CA GLU A 377 -7.81 28.47 8.47
C GLU A 377 -9.13 28.56 7.69
N ALA A 378 -9.46 27.54 6.87
CA ALA A 378 -10.71 27.50 6.13
C ALA A 378 -11.93 27.49 7.06
N LEU A 379 -13.05 28.03 6.57
CA LEU A 379 -14.32 28.04 7.31
C LEU A 379 -15.01 26.67 7.35
N GLN A 380 -14.59 25.74 6.49
CA GLN A 380 -15.14 24.40 6.35
C GLN A 380 -14.02 23.37 6.41
N ALA A 381 -14.34 22.18 6.90
CA ALA A 381 -13.39 21.07 6.95
C ALA A 381 -13.01 20.63 5.52
N PRO A 382 -11.72 20.75 5.12
CA PRO A 382 -11.30 20.39 3.76
C PRO A 382 -11.41 18.88 3.50
N VAL A 383 -11.43 18.08 4.57
CA VAL A 383 -11.42 16.63 4.57
C VAL A 383 -12.30 16.13 5.72
N ALA A 384 -12.85 14.92 5.61
CA ALA A 384 -13.57 14.33 6.74
C ALA A 384 -12.57 13.89 7.82
N GLY A 385 -12.92 14.08 9.08
CA GLY A 385 -12.08 13.63 10.20
C GLY A 385 -12.28 14.43 11.47
N TYR A 386 -11.44 14.15 12.48
CA TYR A 386 -11.44 14.89 13.72
C TYR A 386 -10.58 16.14 13.60
N TRP A 387 -11.13 17.27 14.06
CA TRP A 387 -10.48 18.56 14.05
C TRP A 387 -10.56 19.20 15.44
N GLN A 388 -9.47 19.80 15.87
CA GLN A 388 -9.38 20.53 17.14
C GLN A 388 -9.12 22.01 16.86
N PRO A 389 -9.88 22.93 17.48
CA PRO A 389 -9.61 24.34 17.33
C PRO A 389 -8.36 24.73 18.12
N THR A 390 -7.50 25.51 17.51
CA THR A 390 -6.30 26.08 18.12
C THR A 390 -6.23 27.57 17.81
N ALA A 391 -5.32 28.30 18.47
CA ALA A 391 -5.06 29.71 18.14
C ALA A 391 -3.61 30.04 18.49
N PRO A 392 -2.63 29.62 17.68
CA PRO A 392 -1.21 29.69 18.05
C PRO A 392 -0.72 31.13 18.30
N LYS A 393 -1.37 32.13 17.67
CA LYS A 393 -1.02 33.56 17.79
C LYS A 393 -1.71 34.27 18.95
N GLU A 394 -2.68 33.64 19.61
CA GLU A 394 -3.48 34.25 20.68
C GLU A 394 -2.85 34.13 22.06
N ALA A 395 -3.37 34.86 23.05
CA ALA A 395 -2.88 34.82 24.43
C ALA A 395 -2.97 33.42 25.07
N THR A 396 -2.11 33.12 26.05
CA THR A 396 -2.05 31.80 26.72
C THR A 396 -3.41 31.35 27.25
N VAL A 397 -4.22 32.25 27.82
CA VAL A 397 -5.56 31.93 28.33
C VAL A 397 -6.49 31.39 27.23
N VAL A 398 -6.42 31.97 26.03
CA VAL A 398 -7.19 31.55 24.85
C VAL A 398 -6.74 30.17 24.42
N ARG A 399 -5.41 29.97 24.31
CA ARG A 399 -4.83 28.68 23.93
C ARG A 399 -5.18 27.56 24.91
N THR A 400 -5.13 27.83 26.22
CA THR A 400 -5.49 26.86 27.26
C THR A 400 -6.97 26.51 27.22
N PHE A 401 -7.86 27.48 27.00
CA PHE A 401 -9.29 27.21 26.83
C PHE A 401 -9.55 26.31 25.62
N LEU A 402 -8.96 26.63 24.46
CA LEU A 402 -9.12 25.85 23.23
C LEU A 402 -8.56 24.42 23.36
N ALA A 403 -7.44 24.26 24.06
CA ALA A 403 -6.87 22.93 24.35
C ALA A 403 -7.81 22.07 25.23
N GLY A 404 -8.70 22.69 26.01
CA GLY A 404 -9.74 22.01 26.77
C GLY A 404 -10.93 21.54 25.92
N ILE A 405 -11.04 21.99 24.66
CA ILE A 405 -12.10 21.57 23.74
C ILE A 405 -11.64 20.26 23.08
N ALA A 406 -12.47 19.23 23.22
CA ALA A 406 -12.24 17.94 22.59
C ALA A 406 -12.22 18.05 21.05
N PRO A 407 -11.39 17.25 20.35
CA PRO A 407 -11.49 17.10 18.91
C PRO A 407 -12.90 16.67 18.50
N GLY A 408 -13.48 17.36 17.51
CA GLY A 408 -14.81 17.07 16.97
C GLY A 408 -14.71 16.44 15.58
N LEU A 409 -15.56 15.47 15.28
CA LEU A 409 -15.72 14.89 13.95
C LEU A 409 -16.48 15.86 13.04
N TYR A 410 -15.90 16.17 11.87
CA TYR A 410 -16.50 16.97 10.81
C TYR A 410 -16.51 16.18 9.50
N GLY A 411 -17.58 16.32 8.72
CA GLY A 411 -17.65 15.87 7.34
C GLY A 411 -16.87 16.79 6.39
N LYS A 412 -16.47 16.28 5.21
CA LYS A 412 -15.86 17.10 4.17
C LYS A 412 -16.83 18.21 3.72
N GLY A 413 -16.38 19.47 3.76
CA GLY A 413 -17.20 20.65 3.46
C GLY A 413 -18.13 21.09 4.59
N GLU A 414 -18.15 20.39 5.73
CA GLU A 414 -18.92 20.83 6.90
C GLU A 414 -18.31 22.12 7.47
N ALA A 415 -19.15 23.11 7.75
CA ALA A 415 -18.72 24.33 8.41
C ALA A 415 -18.17 24.03 9.81
N PHE A 416 -17.01 24.60 10.12
CA PHE A 416 -16.47 24.55 11.46
C PHE A 416 -17.35 25.37 12.42
N GLU A 417 -17.55 24.86 13.62
CA GLU A 417 -18.25 25.59 14.69
C GLU A 417 -17.21 26.34 15.54
N PRO A 418 -17.02 27.66 15.36
CA PRO A 418 -16.01 28.39 16.10
C PRO A 418 -16.33 28.43 17.59
N PRO A 419 -15.36 28.10 18.47
CA PRO A 419 -15.54 28.18 19.91
C PRO A 419 -15.94 29.59 20.36
N ARG A 420 -16.77 29.67 21.40
CA ARG A 420 -17.17 30.92 22.02
C ARG A 420 -16.45 31.11 23.35
N PHE A 421 -15.78 32.25 23.51
CA PHE A 421 -15.07 32.65 24.70
C PHE A 421 -16.00 33.37 25.67
N PRO A 422 -16.06 32.96 26.95
CA PRO A 422 -16.76 33.73 27.98
C PRO A 422 -16.15 35.12 28.12
N ASP A 423 -16.97 36.16 28.09
CA ASP A 423 -16.57 37.55 28.36
C ASP A 423 -17.59 38.25 29.28
N SER A 424 -17.32 39.52 29.62
CA SER A 424 -18.18 40.32 30.49
C SER A 424 -19.58 40.59 29.92
N MET A 425 -19.83 40.27 28.64
CA MET A 425 -21.13 40.44 27.95
C MET A 425 -21.79 39.11 27.56
N GLY A 426 -21.24 37.97 27.97
CA GLY A 426 -21.80 36.63 27.75
C GLY A 426 -20.81 35.72 27.06
N SER A 427 -20.64 35.85 25.74
CA SER A 427 -19.59 35.15 25.01
C SER A 427 -19.32 35.76 23.64
N LYS A 428 -18.05 35.88 23.25
CA LYS A 428 -17.62 36.30 21.89
C LYS A 428 -17.03 35.14 21.09
N PRO A 429 -17.20 35.09 19.76
CA PRO A 429 -16.49 34.11 18.93
C PRO A 429 -14.98 34.23 19.10
N ALA A 430 -14.28 33.10 19.10
CA ALA A 430 -12.84 33.06 19.00
C ALA A 430 -12.38 33.61 17.64
N GLU A 431 -11.52 34.62 17.66
CA GLU A 431 -10.82 35.11 16.46
C GLU A 431 -9.50 34.36 16.29
N GLY A 432 -8.96 34.36 15.07
CA GLY A 432 -7.65 33.74 14.79
C GLY A 432 -7.60 32.23 14.98
N ILE A 433 -8.74 31.53 14.87
CA ILE A 433 -8.81 30.08 14.98
C ILE A 433 -8.09 29.41 13.81
N VAL A 434 -7.20 28.49 14.15
CA VAL A 434 -6.57 27.55 13.23
C VAL A 434 -7.05 26.15 13.63
N TRP A 435 -7.64 25.40 12.71
CA TRP A 435 -8.09 24.04 12.96
C TRP A 435 -6.94 23.06 12.71
N GLN A 436 -6.60 22.26 13.71
CA GLN A 436 -5.59 21.21 13.61
C GLN A 436 -6.27 19.85 13.37
N ARG A 437 -5.77 19.09 12.40
CA ARG A 437 -6.26 17.75 12.12
C ARG A 437 -5.76 16.77 13.19
N VAL A 438 -6.66 15.88 13.58
CA VAL A 438 -6.42 14.84 14.57
C VAL A 438 -6.78 13.50 13.96
N LEU A 439 -5.80 12.60 13.87
CA LEU A 439 -6.01 11.24 13.41
C LEU A 439 -6.44 10.34 14.57
N THR A 440 -7.13 9.26 14.25
CA THR A 440 -7.29 8.14 15.18
C THR A 440 -6.07 7.21 15.09
N VAL A 441 -5.63 6.73 16.25
CA VAL A 441 -4.68 5.61 16.38
C VAL A 441 -5.28 4.59 17.33
N ARG A 442 -4.87 3.32 17.23
CA ARG A 442 -5.46 2.27 18.07
C ARG A 442 -5.09 2.44 19.54
N ASN A 443 -6.04 2.11 20.40
CA ASN A 443 -5.87 2.06 21.85
C ASN A 443 -5.57 0.63 22.30
N ASP A 444 -4.46 0.07 21.84
CA ASP A 444 -4.06 -1.32 22.10
C ASP A 444 -2.94 -1.46 23.14
N GLY A 445 -2.51 -0.34 23.73
CA GLY A 445 -1.42 -0.30 24.70
C GLY A 445 -0.03 -0.50 24.09
N GLY A 446 0.14 -0.21 22.79
CA GLY A 446 1.41 -0.42 22.08
C GLY A 446 1.59 -1.88 21.66
N ALA A 447 0.48 -2.57 21.37
CA ALA A 447 0.52 -3.95 20.99
C ALA A 447 1.22 -4.14 19.63
N VAL A 448 2.13 -5.12 19.55
CA VAL A 448 2.66 -5.62 18.27
C VAL A 448 1.55 -6.38 17.54
N ALA A 449 0.74 -5.64 16.80
CA ALA A 449 -0.45 -6.14 16.12
C ALA A 449 -0.47 -5.67 14.66
N PRO A 450 0.25 -6.36 13.77
CA PRO A 450 0.23 -6.08 12.33
C PRO A 450 -1.20 -6.16 11.79
N ARG A 451 -1.54 -5.28 10.85
CA ARG A 451 -2.89 -5.19 10.28
C ARG A 451 -2.95 -5.86 8.92
N THR A 452 -4.05 -6.55 8.68
CA THR A 452 -4.33 -7.24 7.42
C THR A 452 -5.82 -7.55 7.35
N ALA A 453 -6.34 -7.75 6.13
CA ALA A 453 -7.74 -8.08 5.95
C ALA A 453 -8.04 -9.46 6.54
N LEU A 454 -9.29 -9.68 6.94
CA LEU A 454 -9.74 -10.98 7.45
C LEU A 454 -9.40 -12.09 6.43
N ARG A 455 -9.07 -13.29 6.91
CA ARG A 455 -8.68 -14.48 6.09
C ARG A 455 -7.35 -14.37 5.34
N LEU A 456 -6.62 -13.25 5.42
CA LEU A 456 -5.22 -13.14 4.97
C LEU A 456 -4.21 -13.44 6.10
N SER A 457 -4.65 -13.45 7.35
CA SER A 457 -3.89 -13.90 8.50
C SER A 457 -4.69 -14.83 9.41
N ARG A 458 -3.97 -15.51 10.30
CA ARG A 458 -4.54 -16.32 11.38
C ARG A 458 -4.53 -15.55 12.69
N GLN A 459 -5.59 -15.69 13.49
CA GLN A 459 -5.55 -15.21 14.87
C GLN A 459 -4.84 -16.21 15.76
N VAL A 460 -3.97 -15.71 16.64
CA VAL A 460 -3.23 -16.52 17.62
C VAL A 460 -3.33 -15.90 19.00
N GLU A 461 -3.21 -16.74 20.03
CA GLU A 461 -3.10 -16.26 21.40
C GLU A 461 -1.71 -15.63 21.61
N ARG A 462 -1.67 -14.47 22.26
CA ARG A 462 -0.41 -13.77 22.53
C ARG A 462 0.44 -14.60 23.51
N PRO A 463 1.72 -14.86 23.21
CA PRO A 463 2.62 -15.52 24.16
C PRO A 463 2.70 -14.76 25.48
N SER A 464 2.64 -15.48 26.60
CA SER A 464 2.75 -14.92 27.95
C SER A 464 3.82 -15.70 28.75
N PRO A 465 4.89 -15.03 29.26
CA PRO A 465 5.22 -13.63 29.02
C PRO A 465 5.57 -13.35 27.55
N GLN A 466 5.39 -12.10 27.11
CA GLN A 466 5.81 -11.68 25.76
C GLN A 466 7.33 -11.79 25.65
N LEU A 467 7.82 -12.50 24.63
CA LEU A 467 9.24 -12.64 24.36
C LEU A 467 9.67 -11.68 23.26
N GLU A 468 10.79 -11.01 23.49
CA GLU A 468 11.38 -10.02 22.58
C GLU A 468 12.87 -10.30 22.42
N CYS A 469 13.40 -10.00 21.23
CA CYS A 469 14.83 -10.07 20.94
C CYS A 469 15.29 -8.84 20.14
N ASP A 470 16.54 -8.45 20.34
CA ASP A 470 17.19 -7.46 19.50
C ASP A 470 17.53 -8.07 18.13
N GLY A 471 17.36 -7.32 17.04
CA GLY A 471 17.58 -7.85 15.68
C GLY A 471 19.00 -8.34 15.40
N ASN A 472 20.01 -7.82 16.10
CA ASN A 472 21.41 -8.28 15.97
C ASN A 472 21.74 -9.51 16.84
N LYS A 473 20.78 -10.03 17.60
CA LYS A 473 20.95 -11.20 18.47
C LYS A 473 20.20 -12.41 17.91
N LYS A 474 20.75 -13.59 18.15
CA LYS A 474 20.06 -14.86 17.88
C LYS A 474 19.11 -15.17 19.05
N CYS A 475 17.85 -15.45 18.75
CA CYS A 475 16.89 -15.90 19.76
C CYS A 475 17.02 -17.40 20.01
N ALA A 476 16.72 -17.81 21.24
CA ALA A 476 16.75 -19.22 21.65
C ALA A 476 15.43 -19.98 21.39
N VAL A 477 14.43 -19.34 20.78
CA VAL A 477 13.08 -19.91 20.62
C VAL A 477 12.71 -20.01 19.14
N THR A 478 12.22 -21.19 18.74
CA THR A 478 11.63 -21.45 17.43
C THR A 478 10.21 -20.88 17.38
N GLY A 479 9.87 -20.14 16.33
CA GLY A 479 8.53 -19.58 16.19
C GLY A 479 8.38 -18.57 15.05
N THR A 480 7.19 -17.97 14.97
CA THR A 480 6.90 -16.83 14.11
C THR A 480 7.22 -15.54 14.85
N TRP A 481 8.07 -14.71 14.25
CA TRP A 481 8.53 -13.44 14.79
C TRP A 481 8.08 -12.27 13.93
N GLN A 482 7.68 -11.18 14.57
CA GLN A 482 7.34 -9.91 13.94
C GLN A 482 8.44 -8.87 14.20
N PRO A 483 9.04 -8.27 13.16
CA PRO A 483 9.90 -7.11 13.34
C PRO A 483 9.04 -5.89 13.70
N TRP A 484 9.56 -5.07 14.60
CA TRP A 484 8.85 -3.94 15.13
C TRP A 484 9.78 -2.75 15.35
N LEU A 485 9.35 -1.60 14.85
CA LEU A 485 9.88 -0.29 15.15
C LEU A 485 8.88 0.48 16.01
N MET A 486 9.41 1.25 16.96
CA MET A 486 8.60 2.08 17.85
C MET A 486 7.88 3.18 17.07
N SER A 487 6.74 3.61 17.61
CA SER A 487 5.93 4.64 16.96
C SER A 487 6.69 5.95 16.76
N GLY A 488 6.59 6.50 15.55
CA GLY A 488 7.30 7.72 15.15
C GLY A 488 8.64 7.48 14.44
N HIS A 489 9.09 6.23 14.32
CA HIS A 489 10.26 5.91 13.49
C HIS A 489 9.94 6.12 11.99
N PRO A 490 10.84 6.73 11.17
CA PRO A 490 10.55 7.01 9.75
C PRO A 490 10.18 5.78 8.91
N LEU A 491 10.77 4.63 9.24
CA LEU A 491 10.53 3.33 8.57
C LEU A 491 9.45 2.47 9.25
N GLU A 492 8.74 2.99 10.26
CA GLU A 492 7.70 2.24 11.00
C GLU A 492 6.66 1.62 10.05
N GLN A 493 6.15 2.41 9.10
CA GLN A 493 5.13 1.95 8.15
C GLN A 493 5.65 0.85 7.22
N GLU A 494 6.94 0.85 6.89
CA GLU A 494 7.52 -0.17 6.02
C GLU A 494 7.78 -1.46 6.79
N VAL A 495 8.28 -1.36 8.03
CA VAL A 495 8.71 -2.53 8.82
C VAL A 495 7.57 -3.23 9.55
N ASN A 496 6.61 -2.50 10.10
CA ASN A 496 5.57 -3.05 11.00
C ASN A 496 4.43 -3.72 10.21
N GLN A 497 4.79 -4.51 9.21
CA GLN A 497 3.89 -5.16 8.27
C GLN A 497 3.78 -6.66 8.55
N ALA A 498 2.57 -7.21 8.39
CA ALA A 498 2.30 -8.63 8.65
C ALA A 498 3.12 -9.56 7.72
N TRP A 499 3.39 -9.10 6.49
CA TRP A 499 4.17 -9.82 5.49
C TRP A 499 5.69 -9.76 5.72
N ARG A 500 6.17 -9.00 6.72
CA ARG A 500 7.57 -9.00 7.17
C ARG A 500 7.84 -9.99 8.31
N GLN A 501 6.82 -10.71 8.77
CA GLN A 501 7.02 -11.81 9.70
C GLN A 501 8.00 -12.85 9.15
N ARG A 502 8.67 -13.56 10.04
CA ARG A 502 9.50 -14.71 9.68
C ARG A 502 9.32 -15.84 10.65
N TRP A 503 9.24 -17.05 10.11
CA TRP A 503 9.44 -18.26 10.88
C TRP A 503 10.94 -18.53 11.02
N LEU A 504 11.40 -18.71 12.25
CA LEU A 504 12.82 -18.95 12.54
C LEU A 504 12.98 -20.10 13.52
N THR A 505 14.03 -20.88 13.31
CA THR A 505 14.47 -21.90 14.26
C THR A 505 15.37 -21.30 15.34
N ALA A 506 15.39 -21.90 16.53
CA ALA A 506 16.25 -21.46 17.62
C ALA A 506 17.72 -21.34 17.18
N GLY A 507 18.32 -20.17 17.41
CA GLY A 507 19.71 -19.86 17.03
C GLY A 507 19.89 -19.34 15.59
N GLN A 508 18.84 -19.33 14.77
CA GLN A 508 18.86 -18.72 13.44
C GLN A 508 18.93 -17.18 13.56
N PRO A 509 19.77 -16.48 12.77
CA PRO A 509 19.77 -15.03 12.74
C PRO A 509 18.49 -14.48 12.09
N PHE A 510 18.05 -13.32 12.56
CA PHE A 510 17.00 -12.55 11.88
C PHE A 510 17.47 -12.04 10.51
N PRO A 511 16.53 -11.71 9.60
CA PRO A 511 16.85 -10.96 8.40
C PRO A 511 17.60 -9.66 8.72
N ASP A 512 18.59 -9.36 7.90
CA ASP A 512 19.33 -8.10 7.94
C ASP A 512 18.56 -7.05 7.13
N PRO A 513 18.11 -5.94 7.72
CA PRO A 513 17.26 -4.97 7.01
C PRO A 513 17.92 -4.33 5.80
N LYS A 514 19.24 -4.14 5.83
CA LYS A 514 19.97 -3.50 4.74
C LYS A 514 20.18 -4.46 3.57
N ARG A 515 20.53 -5.72 3.87
CA ARG A 515 20.77 -6.76 2.87
C ARG A 515 19.48 -7.34 2.32
N ASP A 516 18.56 -7.73 3.19
CA ASP A 516 17.39 -8.53 2.82
C ASP A 516 16.19 -7.65 2.45
N TRP A 517 16.12 -6.43 2.97
CA TRP A 517 14.99 -5.51 2.76
C TRP A 517 15.37 -4.21 2.06
N MET A 518 16.66 -4.02 1.73
CA MET A 518 17.18 -2.81 1.10
C MET A 518 16.85 -1.52 1.86
N LEU A 519 16.63 -1.62 3.18
CA LEU A 519 16.33 -0.47 4.03
C LEU A 519 17.63 0.09 4.63
N PRO A 520 17.79 1.42 4.71
CA PRO A 520 18.90 2.05 5.41
C PRO A 520 18.66 1.99 6.94
N LEU A 521 18.56 0.78 7.48
CA LEU A 521 18.20 0.48 8.87
C LEU A 521 19.22 -0.48 9.49
N ASP A 522 19.73 -0.16 10.68
CA ASP A 522 20.57 -1.09 11.43
C ASP A 522 19.70 -2.10 12.19
N GLY A 523 20.07 -3.38 12.16
CA GLY A 523 19.31 -4.42 12.86
C GLY A 523 19.20 -4.23 14.38
N SER A 524 20.07 -3.41 14.99
CA SER A 524 19.99 -3.05 16.42
C SER A 524 18.81 -2.13 16.76
N GLU A 525 18.26 -1.42 15.78
CA GLU A 525 17.10 -0.56 15.94
C GLU A 525 15.79 -1.38 15.99
N LEU A 526 15.82 -2.62 15.51
CA LEU A 526 14.67 -3.52 15.49
C LEU A 526 14.51 -4.32 16.76
N LYS A 527 13.26 -4.38 17.23
CA LYS A 527 12.80 -5.42 18.15
C LYS A 527 12.04 -6.48 17.37
N TRP A 528 12.33 -7.73 17.65
CA TRP A 528 11.57 -8.86 17.14
C TRP A 528 10.74 -9.44 18.27
N HIS A 529 9.44 -9.53 18.05
CA HIS A 529 8.51 -10.05 19.05
C HIS A 529 7.98 -11.40 18.59
N LEU A 530 8.01 -12.37 19.48
CA LEU A 530 7.46 -13.69 19.24
C LEU A 530 5.92 -13.60 19.21
N LEU A 531 5.31 -14.05 18.11
CA LEU A 531 3.86 -14.06 17.96
C LEU A 531 3.25 -15.44 18.18
N GLU A 532 3.96 -16.50 17.78
CA GLU A 532 3.48 -17.89 17.87
C GLU A 532 4.70 -18.82 18.01
N THR A 533 4.61 -19.80 18.90
CA THR A 533 5.59 -20.91 19.00
C THR A 533 5.09 -22.11 18.21
N ASP A 534 5.97 -23.08 17.95
CA ASP A 534 5.51 -24.30 17.29
C ASP A 534 4.53 -25.07 18.17
N THR A 535 3.29 -25.19 17.70
CA THR A 535 2.26 -26.06 18.28
C THR A 535 2.14 -27.39 17.53
N LEU A 536 2.87 -27.58 16.42
CA LEU A 536 2.80 -28.80 15.60
C LEU A 536 3.47 -30.03 16.27
N GLU A 537 4.15 -29.87 17.41
CA GLU A 537 4.71 -30.98 18.19
C GLU A 537 3.73 -31.58 19.22
N ARG A 538 2.46 -31.16 19.27
CA ARG A 538 1.47 -31.77 20.18
C ARG A 538 0.24 -32.30 19.45
N LYS A 539 0.37 -33.51 18.90
CA LYS A 539 -0.57 -34.62 19.11
C LYS A 539 -0.04 -35.94 18.56
#